data_AF-A0A927VQ38-F1
#
_entry.id   AF-A0A927VQ38-F1
#
_cell.length_a   1.000
_cell.length_b   1.000
_cell.length_c   1.000
_cell.angle_alpha   90.00
_cell.angle_beta   90.00
_cell.angle_gamma   90.00
#
_symmetry.space_group_name_H-M   'P 1'
#
loop_
_entity.id
_entity.type
_entity.pdbx_description
1 polymer ?
#
loop_
_entity_poly.entity_id
_entity_poly.type
_entity_poly.pdbx_seq_one_letter_code
_entity_poly.pdbx_strand_id
1 'polypeptide(L)'
;MPETVLEDGIYTAEFNTDSSMFKVNDANEGIGILTVENGQMTIHISLMSKKILNLFPGTAEDAQKSGAVLLEPSIDTVTYPDGLSEEVHGFDVPVPYLDEEFDCALIGEKGKWYDHKVSVTNPVPYEEEAAAIEDGEYTIQVTLEGGSGKASVTSPCNITVKDGQITAAIEWSSSKYDFMVVDGETYYPVNTEGNSLFEIPVKSIDGPYEVQADTIAMSQPHLIDYVLNFDAQTLTAK
;
A
#
# COMPACT_ATOMS: atom_id res chain seq x y z
N MET A 1 0.20 -15.86 29.47
CA MET A 1 1.32 -15.04 28.97
C MET A 1 0.70 -14.07 27.98
N PRO A 2 1.04 -12.78 27.95
CA PRO A 2 0.42 -11.89 26.98
C PRO A 2 0.98 -12.28 25.61
N GLU A 3 0.12 -12.81 24.75
CA GLU A 3 0.39 -12.89 23.32
C GLU A 3 0.64 -11.45 22.86
N THR A 4 1.83 -11.18 22.36
CA THR A 4 2.15 -9.91 21.69
C THR A 4 1.40 -9.92 20.36
N VAL A 5 0.09 -9.69 20.41
CA VAL A 5 -0.73 -9.51 19.22
C VAL A 5 -0.39 -8.12 18.69
N LEU A 6 0.29 -8.07 17.55
CA LEU A 6 0.45 -6.83 16.81
C LEU A 6 -0.94 -6.22 16.58
N GLU A 7 -1.09 -4.91 16.72
CA GLU A 7 -2.37 -4.25 16.38
C GLU A 7 -2.59 -4.32 14.86
N ASP A 8 -3.86 -4.35 14.45
CA ASP A 8 -4.22 -4.36 13.04
C ASP A 8 -3.61 -3.14 12.33
N GLY A 9 -2.93 -3.37 11.19
CA GLY A 9 -2.15 -2.36 10.50
C GLY A 9 -1.17 -2.96 9.49
N ILE A 10 -0.40 -2.09 8.83
CA ILE A 10 0.64 -2.47 7.87
C ILE A 10 1.99 -2.19 8.50
N TYR A 11 2.91 -3.13 8.36
CA TYR A 11 4.25 -3.11 8.96
C TYR A 11 5.28 -3.51 7.91
N THR A 12 6.50 -2.99 7.99
CA THR A 12 7.67 -3.64 7.40
C THR A 12 8.17 -4.73 8.35
N ALA A 13 8.59 -5.89 7.85
CA ALA A 13 9.20 -6.91 8.68
C ALA A 13 10.31 -7.66 7.94
N GLU A 14 11.31 -8.12 8.67
CA GLU A 14 12.43 -8.88 8.10
C GLU A 14 11.98 -10.33 7.85
N PHE A 15 12.11 -10.78 6.60
CA PHE A 15 11.83 -12.16 6.22
C PHE A 15 13.14 -12.95 6.13
N ASN A 16 13.36 -13.80 7.12
CA ASN A 16 14.52 -14.66 7.22
C ASN A 16 14.22 -16.05 6.68
N THR A 17 15.20 -16.68 6.04
CA THR A 17 15.06 -18.00 5.41
C THR A 17 16.37 -18.78 5.42
N ASP A 18 16.28 -20.09 5.57
CA ASP A 18 17.43 -21.01 5.50
C ASP A 18 17.95 -21.25 4.08
N SER A 19 17.29 -20.69 3.07
CA SER A 19 17.53 -21.00 1.67
C SER A 19 18.13 -19.85 0.89
N SER A 20 19.25 -20.11 0.25
CA SER A 20 19.77 -19.20 -0.79
C SER A 20 18.88 -19.11 -2.04
N MET A 21 17.82 -19.93 -2.13
CA MET A 21 16.80 -19.84 -3.19
C MET A 21 15.69 -18.84 -2.85
N PHE A 22 15.46 -18.56 -1.56
CA PHE A 22 14.63 -17.44 -1.10
C PHE A 22 15.50 -16.18 -1.04
N LYS A 23 15.87 -15.66 -2.21
CA LYS A 23 16.33 -14.28 -2.30
C LYS A 23 15.09 -13.39 -2.30
N VAL A 24 14.55 -13.14 -1.11
CA VAL A 24 13.69 -11.96 -0.91
C VAL A 24 14.54 -10.77 -1.33
N ASN A 25 13.98 -9.98 -2.22
CA ASN A 25 14.72 -9.07 -3.08
C ASN A 25 15.86 -8.32 -2.35
N ASP A 26 17.08 -8.39 -2.91
CA ASP A 26 18.24 -7.62 -2.42
C ASP A 26 17.97 -6.10 -2.48
N ALA A 27 16.99 -5.64 -3.28
CA ALA A 27 16.56 -4.23 -3.36
C ALA A 27 15.85 -3.72 -2.09
N ASN A 28 15.15 -4.60 -1.37
CA ASN A 28 14.44 -4.26 -0.13
C ASN A 28 15.15 -4.85 1.10
N GLU A 29 16.42 -5.23 0.99
CA GLU A 29 17.23 -5.77 2.10
C GLU A 29 16.60 -6.96 2.85
N GLY A 30 15.76 -7.76 2.20
CA GLY A 30 15.04 -8.87 2.85
C GLY A 30 13.82 -8.44 3.68
N ILE A 31 13.36 -7.20 3.52
CA ILE A 31 12.16 -6.66 4.17
C ILE A 31 10.93 -6.93 3.29
N GLY A 32 9.90 -7.51 3.90
CA GLY A 32 8.56 -7.68 3.32
C GLY A 32 7.53 -6.77 3.97
N ILE A 33 6.35 -6.68 3.35
CA ILE A 33 5.21 -5.92 3.89
C ILE A 33 4.31 -6.87 4.68
N LEU A 34 4.28 -6.72 5.99
CA LEU A 34 3.45 -7.47 6.91
C LEU A 34 2.12 -6.76 7.14
N THR A 35 1.03 -7.36 6.70
CA THR A 35 -0.33 -6.89 6.97
C THR A 35 -0.93 -7.69 8.13
N VAL A 36 -1.48 -6.98 9.11
CA VAL A 36 -2.17 -7.56 10.27
C VAL A 36 -3.64 -7.13 10.23
N GLU A 37 -4.55 -8.10 10.14
CA GLU A 37 -5.99 -7.84 10.12
C GLU A 37 -6.72 -8.90 10.96
N ASN A 38 -7.53 -8.48 11.93
CA ASN A 38 -8.25 -9.38 12.83
C ASN A 38 -7.33 -10.40 13.52
N GLY A 39 -6.08 -10.01 13.83
CA GLY A 39 -5.06 -10.90 14.40
C GLY A 39 -4.50 -11.96 13.44
N GLN A 40 -4.84 -11.91 12.14
CA GLN A 40 -4.18 -12.70 11.10
C GLN A 40 -3.06 -11.87 10.48
N MET A 41 -1.86 -12.44 10.47
CA MET A 41 -0.67 -11.79 9.92
C MET A 41 -0.33 -12.42 8.57
N THR A 42 -0.11 -11.61 7.55
CA THR A 42 0.29 -12.06 6.21
C THR A 42 1.43 -11.18 5.74
N ILE A 43 2.56 -11.78 5.39
CA ILE A 43 3.71 -11.05 4.85
C ILE A 43 3.78 -11.20 3.33
N HIS A 44 3.81 -10.06 2.65
CA HIS A 44 4.05 -9.97 1.23
C HIS A 44 5.55 -9.91 0.97
N ILE A 45 6.06 -10.88 0.21
CA ILE A 45 7.47 -10.97 -0.16
C ILE A 45 7.65 -11.01 -1.68
N SER A 46 8.55 -10.18 -2.19
CA SER A 46 8.91 -10.17 -3.61
C SER A 46 10.17 -11.00 -3.84
N LEU A 47 10.06 -12.03 -4.68
CA LEU A 47 11.15 -12.94 -5.04
C LEU A 47 11.66 -12.61 -6.44
N MET A 48 12.96 -12.32 -6.56
CA MET A 48 13.59 -12.04 -7.87
C MET A 48 13.47 -13.20 -8.89
N SER A 49 13.25 -14.42 -8.41
CA SER A 49 13.21 -15.61 -9.25
C SER A 49 11.80 -15.88 -9.80
N LYS A 50 11.57 -15.54 -11.08
CA LYS A 50 10.34 -15.91 -11.84
C LYS A 50 10.12 -17.42 -12.01
N LYS A 51 11.10 -18.24 -11.61
CA LYS A 51 11.02 -19.71 -11.73
C LYS A 51 10.22 -20.36 -10.61
N ILE A 52 9.83 -19.58 -9.60
CA ILE A 52 8.97 -20.02 -8.50
C ILE A 52 7.53 -19.83 -8.94
N LEU A 53 6.79 -20.95 -9.03
CA LEU A 53 5.42 -20.97 -9.52
C LEU A 53 4.44 -20.74 -8.37
N ASN A 54 4.62 -21.41 -7.23
CA ASN A 54 3.73 -21.29 -6.08
C ASN A 54 4.50 -21.48 -4.77
N LEU A 55 3.93 -20.95 -3.69
CA LEU A 55 4.36 -21.23 -2.31
C LEU A 55 3.26 -21.97 -1.55
N PHE A 56 3.63 -22.59 -0.43
CA PHE A 56 2.70 -23.24 0.48
C PHE A 56 3.14 -23.01 1.93
N PRO A 57 2.26 -22.49 2.81
CA PRO A 57 2.56 -22.30 4.23
C PRO A 57 2.46 -23.64 4.99
N GLY A 58 3.51 -24.44 4.84
CA GLY A 58 3.65 -25.75 5.49
C GLY A 58 4.69 -26.58 4.76
N THR A 59 4.58 -27.91 4.87
CA THR A 59 5.54 -28.82 4.24
C THR A 59 5.18 -29.14 2.78
N ALA A 60 6.17 -29.55 2.00
CA ALA A 60 6.06 -30.04 0.64
C ALA A 60 5.18 -31.30 0.55
N GLU A 61 5.16 -32.13 1.60
CA GLU A 61 4.26 -33.27 1.68
C GLU A 61 2.80 -32.82 1.79
N ASP A 62 2.54 -31.79 2.59
CA ASP A 62 1.20 -31.22 2.77
C ASP A 62 0.72 -30.51 1.51
N ALA A 63 1.61 -29.78 0.83
CA ALA A 63 1.33 -29.10 -0.43
C ALA A 63 0.86 -30.06 -1.54
N GLN A 64 1.27 -31.34 -1.48
CA GLN A 64 0.89 -32.36 -2.45
C GLN A 64 -0.42 -33.10 -2.09
N LYS A 65 -1.02 -32.83 -0.93
CA LYS A 65 -2.28 -33.44 -0.50
C LYS A 65 -3.48 -32.76 -1.16
N SER A 66 -4.57 -33.51 -1.34
CA SER A 66 -5.82 -32.97 -1.86
C SER A 66 -6.43 -31.98 -0.85
N GLY A 67 -6.61 -30.73 -1.27
CA GLY A 67 -7.10 -29.63 -0.43
C GLY A 67 -6.05 -28.61 0.01
N ALA A 68 -4.79 -28.78 -0.39
CA ALA A 68 -3.75 -27.78 -0.18
C ALA A 68 -4.09 -26.47 -0.92
N VAL A 69 -4.09 -25.36 -0.20
CA VAL A 69 -4.24 -24.02 -0.78
C VAL A 69 -2.85 -23.50 -1.10
N LEU A 70 -2.53 -23.46 -2.39
CA LEU A 70 -1.26 -22.91 -2.86
C LEU A 70 -1.36 -21.39 -2.97
N LEU A 71 -0.29 -20.71 -2.59
CA LEU A 71 -0.14 -19.27 -2.77
C LEU A 71 0.29 -19.02 -4.21
N GLU A 72 -0.51 -18.23 -4.92
CA GLU A 72 -0.24 -17.83 -6.30
C GLU A 72 0.68 -16.59 -6.32
N PRO A 73 1.52 -16.46 -7.35
CA PRO A 73 2.41 -15.32 -7.47
C PRO A 73 1.64 -14.08 -7.95
N SER A 74 1.88 -12.93 -7.33
CA SER A 74 1.58 -11.62 -7.90
C SER A 74 2.75 -11.14 -8.77
N ILE A 75 2.52 -10.13 -9.62
CA ILE A 75 3.58 -9.45 -10.36
C ILE A 75 3.86 -8.14 -9.63
N ASP A 76 5.05 -8.03 -9.05
CA ASP A 76 5.48 -6.81 -8.38
C ASP A 76 6.49 -6.08 -9.26
N THR A 77 6.44 -4.74 -9.27
CA THR A 77 7.45 -3.92 -9.94
C THR A 77 8.40 -3.37 -8.89
N VAL A 78 9.66 -3.78 -8.95
CA VAL A 78 10.69 -3.29 -8.02
C VAL A 78 11.56 -2.31 -8.77
N THR A 79 11.67 -1.09 -8.22
CA THR A 79 12.57 -0.05 -8.71
C THR A 79 13.85 -0.05 -7.88
N TYR A 80 14.99 -0.18 -8.54
CA TYR A 80 16.30 -0.16 -7.90
C TYR A 80 16.84 1.27 -7.76
N PRO A 81 17.82 1.51 -6.87
CA PRO A 81 18.43 2.83 -6.69
C PRO A 81 19.11 3.41 -7.95
N ASP A 82 19.41 2.58 -8.95
CA ASP A 82 19.95 3.00 -10.24
C ASP A 82 18.88 3.47 -11.25
N GLY A 83 17.60 3.44 -10.84
CA GLY A 83 16.45 3.85 -11.65
C GLY A 83 15.96 2.78 -12.63
N LEU A 84 16.51 1.56 -12.60
CA LEU A 84 15.97 0.43 -13.35
C LEU A 84 14.81 -0.19 -12.57
N SER A 85 13.79 -0.66 -13.28
CA SER A 85 12.70 -1.44 -12.70
C SER A 85 12.68 -2.86 -13.28
N GLU A 86 12.41 -3.84 -12.42
CA GLU A 86 12.22 -5.23 -12.82
C GLU A 86 10.89 -5.74 -12.27
N GLU A 87 10.16 -6.46 -13.11
CA GLU A 87 9.01 -7.24 -12.68
C GLU A 87 9.50 -8.52 -12.00
N VAL A 88 9.05 -8.77 -10.77
CA VAL A 88 9.38 -9.94 -9.97
C VAL A 88 8.09 -10.65 -9.51
N HIS A 89 8.20 -11.84 -8.92
CA HIS A 89 7.03 -12.54 -8.38
C HIS A 89 6.86 -12.22 -6.90
N GLY A 90 5.74 -11.62 -6.54
CA GLY A 90 5.30 -11.41 -5.16
C GLY A 90 4.51 -12.60 -4.62
N PHE A 91 4.55 -12.81 -3.31
CA PHE A 91 3.77 -13.85 -2.64
C PHE A 91 3.29 -13.40 -1.27
N ASP A 92 2.01 -13.63 -0.99
CA ASP A 92 1.40 -13.41 0.31
C ASP A 92 1.52 -14.66 1.19
N VAL A 93 2.45 -14.65 2.14
CA VAL A 93 2.73 -15.78 3.03
C VAL A 93 2.04 -15.55 4.38
N PRO A 94 1.11 -16.43 4.81
CA PRO A 94 0.54 -16.37 6.14
C PRO A 94 1.62 -16.58 7.20
N VAL A 95 1.67 -15.69 8.19
CA VAL A 95 2.62 -15.72 9.30
C VAL A 95 1.88 -16.20 10.54
N PRO A 96 2.06 -17.46 10.97
CA PRO A 96 1.38 -17.97 12.16
C PRO A 96 1.94 -17.38 13.46
N TYR A 97 3.20 -16.97 13.45
CA TYR A 97 3.93 -16.47 14.61
C TYR A 97 5.11 -15.60 14.18
N LEU A 98 5.35 -14.53 14.94
CA LEU A 98 6.51 -13.64 14.78
C LEU A 98 7.66 -14.15 15.65
N ASP A 99 8.90 -13.88 15.23
CA ASP A 99 10.13 -14.29 15.93
C ASP A 99 10.29 -15.81 16.11
N GLU A 100 9.54 -16.60 15.35
CA GLU A 100 9.58 -18.06 15.35
C GLU A 100 9.65 -18.62 13.92
N GLU A 101 10.32 -19.78 13.78
CA GLU A 101 10.49 -20.44 12.48
C GLU A 101 9.28 -21.30 12.12
N PHE A 102 8.74 -21.11 10.92
CA PHE A 102 7.70 -21.96 10.34
C PHE A 102 8.15 -22.61 9.04
N ASP A 103 7.50 -23.72 8.72
CA ASP A 103 7.75 -24.45 7.49
C ASP A 103 7.02 -23.76 6.34
N CYS A 104 7.75 -23.53 5.25
CA CYS A 104 7.22 -22.99 4.00
C CYS A 104 7.82 -23.79 2.84
N ALA A 105 6.97 -24.29 1.96
CA ALA A 105 7.38 -25.07 0.81
C ALA A 105 7.22 -24.27 -0.48
N LEU A 106 8.18 -24.41 -1.39
CA LEU A 106 8.13 -23.78 -2.71
C LEU A 106 8.10 -24.82 -3.81
N ILE A 107 7.40 -24.52 -4.91
CA ILE A 107 7.44 -25.28 -6.15
C ILE A 107 7.88 -24.38 -7.30
N GLY A 108 8.89 -24.84 -8.03
CA GLY A 108 9.34 -24.18 -9.26
C GLY A 108 8.85 -24.89 -10.52
N GLU A 109 9.20 -24.35 -11.68
CA GLU A 109 8.84 -24.89 -13.01
C GLU A 109 9.20 -26.37 -13.24
N LYS A 110 10.17 -26.89 -12.50
CA LYS A 110 10.59 -28.29 -12.57
C LYS A 110 9.62 -29.25 -11.86
N GLY A 111 8.56 -28.75 -11.23
CA GLY A 111 7.57 -29.54 -10.51
C GLY A 111 8.08 -30.22 -9.25
N LYS A 112 9.23 -29.78 -8.72
CA LYS A 112 9.82 -30.30 -7.49
C LYS A 112 9.55 -29.32 -6.35
N TRP A 113 9.00 -29.85 -5.26
CA TRP A 113 8.82 -29.13 -4.01
C TRP A 113 10.10 -29.10 -3.19
N TYR A 114 10.32 -28.00 -2.49
CA TYR A 114 11.42 -27.81 -1.54
C TYR A 114 10.89 -27.23 -0.24
N ASP A 115 11.11 -27.93 0.86
CA ASP A 115 10.85 -27.47 2.22
C ASP A 115 11.92 -26.49 2.67
N HIS A 116 11.48 -25.39 3.27
CA HIS A 116 12.32 -24.36 3.84
C HIS A 116 11.80 -23.88 5.18
N LYS A 117 12.70 -23.43 6.03
CA LYS A 117 12.36 -22.73 7.25
C LYS A 117 12.44 -21.23 7.01
N VAL A 118 11.38 -20.55 7.40
CA VAL A 118 11.26 -19.10 7.28
C VAL A 118 10.83 -18.52 8.62
N SER A 119 11.23 -17.28 8.89
CA SER A 119 10.80 -16.56 10.09
C SER A 119 10.60 -15.09 9.74
N VAL A 120 9.68 -14.45 10.45
CA VAL A 120 9.39 -13.02 10.30
C VAL A 120 9.72 -12.35 11.60
N THR A 121 10.63 -11.38 11.56
CA THR A 121 11.17 -10.71 12.75
C THR A 121 11.10 -9.21 12.60
N ASN A 122 11.19 -8.50 13.73
CA ASN A 122 11.32 -7.04 13.77
C ASN A 122 10.22 -6.30 12.96
N PRO A 123 8.92 -6.51 13.25
CA PRO A 123 7.88 -5.72 12.61
C PRO A 123 7.97 -4.27 13.06
N VAL A 124 8.13 -3.36 12.10
CA VAL A 124 8.14 -1.91 12.29
C VAL A 124 6.91 -1.36 11.57
N PRO A 125 6.14 -0.41 12.15
CA PRO A 125 5.02 0.21 11.44
C PRO A 125 5.45 0.69 10.05
N TYR A 126 4.68 0.33 9.03
CA TYR A 126 4.96 0.75 7.66
C TYR A 126 4.61 2.22 7.55
N GLU A 127 5.64 3.06 7.59
CA GLU A 127 5.55 4.44 7.15
C GLU A 127 5.84 4.43 5.65
N GLU A 128 4.78 4.46 4.84
CA GLU A 128 4.91 4.64 3.40
C GLU A 128 5.73 5.91 3.19
N GLU A 129 6.94 5.79 2.64
CA GLU A 129 7.81 6.93 2.35
C GLU A 129 7.07 7.84 1.38
N ALA A 130 6.39 8.84 1.94
CA ALA A 130 5.98 10.01 1.19
C ALA A 130 7.23 10.50 0.45
N ALA A 131 7.11 10.68 -0.87
CA ALA A 131 8.21 11.15 -1.72
C ALA A 131 9.01 12.21 -0.95
N ALA A 132 10.34 12.04 -0.85
CA ALA A 132 11.23 12.90 -0.07
C ALA A 132 11.26 14.33 -0.65
N ILE A 133 10.17 15.06 -0.45
CA ILE A 133 9.97 16.46 -0.75
C ILE A 133 10.42 17.20 0.51
N GLU A 134 11.23 18.23 0.34
CA GLU A 134 11.63 19.06 1.48
C GLU A 134 10.41 19.73 2.12
N ASP A 135 10.50 20.02 3.41
CA ASP A 135 9.45 20.76 4.10
C ASP A 135 9.23 22.12 3.43
N GLY A 136 7.98 22.42 3.08
CA GLY A 136 7.65 23.62 2.31
C GLY A 136 6.20 23.66 1.82
N GLU A 137 5.86 24.78 1.20
CA GLU A 137 4.60 24.95 0.48
C GLU A 137 4.83 24.82 -1.03
N TYR A 138 3.97 24.05 -1.68
CA TYR A 138 4.05 23.72 -3.09
C TYR A 138 2.69 23.89 -3.77
N THR A 139 2.72 23.88 -5.10
CA THR A 139 1.55 23.74 -5.96
C THR A 139 1.75 22.58 -6.92
N ILE A 140 0.69 21.84 -7.20
CA ILE A 140 0.72 20.68 -8.09
C ILE A 140 -0.55 20.64 -8.94
N GLN A 141 -0.45 20.18 -10.18
CA GLN A 141 -1.63 19.92 -11.00
C GLN A 141 -2.34 18.67 -10.49
N VAL A 142 -3.67 18.76 -10.38
CA VAL A 142 -4.52 17.65 -9.96
C VAL A 142 -5.72 17.53 -10.88
N THR A 143 -6.09 16.31 -11.24
CA THR A 143 -7.35 16.02 -11.95
C THR A 143 -8.23 15.12 -11.11
N LEU A 144 -9.54 15.24 -11.30
CA LEU A 144 -10.54 14.42 -10.62
C LEU A 144 -11.24 13.53 -11.65
N GLU A 145 -11.25 12.23 -11.39
CA GLU A 145 -12.03 11.25 -12.14
C GLU A 145 -13.06 10.58 -11.22
N GLY A 146 -14.13 10.04 -11.80
CA GLY A 146 -15.19 9.37 -11.06
C GLY A 146 -16.50 10.16 -10.91
N GLY A 147 -17.43 9.60 -10.14
CA GLY A 147 -18.79 10.10 -10.01
C GLY A 147 -19.55 10.24 -11.33
N SER A 148 -20.35 11.30 -11.46
CA SER A 148 -21.15 11.59 -12.68
C SER A 148 -20.41 12.39 -13.76
N GLY A 149 -19.12 12.67 -13.56
CA GLY A 149 -18.31 13.52 -14.45
C GLY A 149 -18.64 15.02 -14.40
N LYS A 150 -19.48 15.46 -13.46
CA LYS A 150 -19.85 16.88 -13.28
C LYS A 150 -19.03 17.60 -12.20
N ALA A 151 -18.40 16.83 -11.32
CA ALA A 151 -17.56 17.36 -10.26
C ALA A 151 -16.17 17.66 -10.81
N SER A 152 -15.51 18.65 -10.22
CA SER A 152 -14.11 18.97 -10.52
C SER A 152 -13.47 19.56 -9.27
N VAL A 153 -12.15 19.54 -9.21
CA VAL A 153 -11.36 20.21 -8.17
C VAL A 153 -10.59 21.38 -8.79
N THR A 154 -10.28 22.38 -7.99
CA THR A 154 -9.40 23.49 -8.39
C THR A 154 -7.99 22.94 -8.63
N SER A 155 -7.43 23.23 -9.81
CA SER A 155 -6.06 22.90 -10.19
C SER A 155 -5.33 24.13 -10.72
N PRO A 156 -4.06 24.38 -10.34
CA PRO A 156 -3.27 23.59 -9.39
C PRO A 156 -3.79 23.69 -7.94
N CYS A 157 -3.65 22.61 -7.18
CA CYS A 157 -3.94 22.61 -5.75
C CYS A 157 -2.69 22.91 -4.92
N ASN A 158 -2.88 23.32 -3.67
CA ASN A 158 -1.76 23.58 -2.75
C ASN A 158 -1.39 22.30 -2.01
N ILE A 159 -0.09 22.08 -1.86
CA ILE A 159 0.49 21.01 -1.06
C ILE A 159 1.35 21.64 0.04
N THR A 160 1.26 21.11 1.25
CA THR A 160 2.17 21.44 2.34
C THR A 160 2.91 20.17 2.76
N VAL A 161 4.23 20.24 2.79
CA VAL A 161 5.08 19.16 3.30
C VAL A 161 5.69 19.61 4.62
N LYS A 162 5.53 18.79 5.65
CA LYS A 162 6.08 19.06 6.97
C LYS A 162 6.43 17.76 7.69
N ASP A 163 7.66 17.66 8.17
CA ASP A 163 8.16 16.46 8.86
C ASP A 163 7.93 15.18 8.01
N GLY A 164 8.05 15.29 6.67
CA GLY A 164 7.77 14.20 5.73
C GLY A 164 6.29 13.91 5.45
N GLN A 165 5.35 14.58 6.13
CA GLN A 165 3.91 14.42 5.87
C GLN A 165 3.44 15.39 4.78
N ILE A 166 2.79 14.87 3.74
CA ILE A 166 2.21 15.65 2.65
C ILE A 166 0.73 15.88 2.93
N THR A 167 0.30 17.14 2.94
CA THR A 167 -1.11 17.56 3.07
C THR A 167 -1.55 18.30 1.81
N ALA A 168 -2.63 17.85 1.18
CA ALA A 168 -3.22 18.49 0.01
C ALA A 168 -4.48 19.29 0.35
N ALA A 169 -4.53 20.51 -0.14
CA ALA A 169 -5.69 21.40 -0.03
C ALA A 169 -6.57 21.26 -1.28
N ILE A 170 -7.62 20.43 -1.20
CA ILE A 170 -8.51 20.08 -2.29
C ILE A 170 -9.77 20.95 -2.24
N GLU A 171 -9.86 21.93 -3.12
CA GLU A 171 -11.05 22.74 -3.30
C GLU A 171 -11.95 22.13 -4.38
N TRP A 172 -13.18 21.77 -4.02
CA TRP A 172 -14.16 21.25 -4.96
C TRP A 172 -14.83 22.38 -5.76
N SER A 173 -15.49 22.05 -6.87
CA SER A 173 -16.26 23.03 -7.65
C SER A 173 -17.60 23.43 -7.02
N SER A 174 -17.92 22.92 -5.83
CA SER A 174 -19.18 23.17 -5.14
C SER A 174 -19.01 23.24 -3.62
N SER A 175 -19.88 24.01 -2.98
CA SER A 175 -20.03 24.10 -1.52
C SER A 175 -20.93 23.00 -0.91
N LYS A 176 -21.29 22.00 -1.71
CA LYS A 176 -22.26 20.95 -1.36
C LYS A 176 -21.61 19.61 -1.01
N TYR A 177 -20.35 19.65 -0.56
CA TYR A 177 -19.65 18.48 -0.07
C TYR A 177 -19.50 18.59 1.44
N ASP A 178 -20.04 17.62 2.17
CA ASP A 178 -20.14 17.67 3.63
C ASP A 178 -18.90 17.06 4.30
N PHE A 179 -18.37 15.97 3.75
CA PHE A 179 -17.14 15.34 4.19
C PHE A 179 -16.47 14.55 3.05
N MET A 180 -15.18 14.29 3.20
CA MET A 180 -14.42 13.33 2.41
C MET A 180 -14.00 12.15 3.29
N VAL A 181 -13.87 10.97 2.69
CA VAL A 181 -13.26 9.79 3.31
C VAL A 181 -11.99 9.46 2.55
N VAL A 182 -10.87 9.40 3.26
CA VAL A 182 -9.53 9.10 2.73
C VAL A 182 -8.93 8.03 3.62
N ASP A 183 -8.51 6.91 3.03
CA ASP A 183 -7.94 5.77 3.77
C ASP A 183 -8.81 5.29 4.96
N GLY A 184 -10.15 5.44 4.85
CA GLY A 184 -11.10 5.08 5.90
C GLY A 184 -11.34 6.15 6.97
N GLU A 185 -10.60 7.26 6.96
CA GLU A 185 -10.76 8.39 7.88
C GLU A 185 -11.62 9.50 7.27
N THR A 186 -12.42 10.18 8.10
CA THR A 186 -13.35 11.24 7.67
C THR A 186 -12.77 12.64 7.88
N TYR A 187 -12.76 13.43 6.81
CA TYR A 187 -12.26 14.81 6.76
C TYR A 187 -13.40 15.78 6.43
N TYR A 188 -13.48 16.89 7.18
CA TYR A 188 -14.49 17.93 6.99
C TYR A 188 -13.90 19.15 6.30
N PRO A 189 -14.72 19.97 5.61
CA PRO A 189 -14.23 21.20 4.99
C PRO A 189 -13.63 22.13 6.05
N VAL A 190 -12.47 22.70 5.75
CA VAL A 190 -11.77 23.64 6.65
C VAL A 190 -12.33 25.06 6.54
N ASN A 191 -13.14 25.33 5.52
CA ASN A 191 -13.75 26.63 5.27
C ASN A 191 -15.28 26.59 5.43
N THR A 192 -15.85 27.75 5.76
CA THR A 192 -17.31 27.94 5.89
C THR A 192 -17.92 28.80 4.79
N GLU A 193 -17.09 29.41 3.94
CA GLU A 193 -17.50 30.31 2.86
C GLU A 193 -16.85 29.89 1.53
N GLY A 194 -17.60 29.96 0.44
CA GLY A 194 -17.12 29.54 -0.88
C GLY A 194 -17.37 28.06 -1.15
N ASN A 195 -16.58 27.47 -2.05
CA ASN A 195 -16.66 26.05 -2.35
C ASN A 195 -16.02 25.20 -1.25
N SER A 196 -16.35 23.92 -1.16
CA SER A 196 -15.84 23.04 -0.10
C SER A 196 -14.34 22.81 -0.28
N LEU A 197 -13.53 23.25 0.68
CA LEU A 197 -12.08 23.06 0.72
C LEU A 197 -11.75 22.04 1.81
N PHE A 198 -11.07 20.97 1.45
CA PHE A 198 -10.61 19.94 2.36
C PHE A 198 -9.09 19.97 2.45
N GLU A 199 -8.56 19.74 3.64
CA GLU A 199 -7.15 19.43 3.84
C GLU A 199 -7.07 17.94 4.19
N ILE A 200 -6.46 17.16 3.29
CA ILE A 200 -6.32 15.71 3.44
C ILE A 200 -4.84 15.32 3.42
N PRO A 201 -4.40 14.35 4.23
CA PRO A 201 -3.10 13.74 4.04
C PRO A 201 -3.08 12.99 2.71
N VAL A 202 -1.94 13.00 2.03
CA VAL A 202 -1.74 12.26 0.79
C VAL A 202 -0.45 11.47 0.92
N LYS A 203 -0.51 10.16 0.66
CA LYS A 203 0.67 9.28 0.81
C LYS A 203 1.63 9.37 -0.37
N SER A 204 1.09 9.60 -1.58
CA SER A 204 1.87 9.78 -2.81
C SER A 204 1.28 10.89 -3.68
N ILE A 205 2.14 11.72 -4.25
CA ILE A 205 1.78 12.73 -5.25
C ILE A 205 2.05 12.26 -6.69
N ASP A 206 2.39 10.99 -6.87
CA ASP A 206 2.61 10.35 -8.16
C ASP A 206 1.66 9.16 -8.31
N GLY A 207 0.57 9.37 -9.07
CA GLY A 207 -0.43 8.34 -9.38
C GLY A 207 -1.86 8.64 -8.90
N PRO A 208 -2.77 7.67 -9.09
CA PRO A 208 -4.17 7.77 -8.68
C PRO A 208 -4.32 7.64 -7.16
N TYR A 209 -5.14 8.51 -6.57
CA TYR A 209 -5.43 8.53 -5.15
C TYR A 209 -6.95 8.44 -4.93
N GLU A 210 -7.40 7.29 -4.42
CA GLU A 210 -8.82 6.99 -4.24
C GLU A 210 -9.39 7.73 -3.01
N VAL A 211 -10.51 8.41 -3.22
CA VAL A 211 -11.21 9.15 -2.16
C VAL A 211 -12.71 8.98 -2.33
N GLN A 212 -13.45 9.06 -1.24
CA GLN A 212 -14.91 9.16 -1.30
C GLN A 212 -15.34 10.55 -0.84
N ALA A 213 -16.35 11.13 -1.46
CA ALA A 213 -16.89 12.42 -1.04
C ALA A 213 -18.42 12.36 -0.93
N ASP A 214 -18.95 12.80 0.21
CA ASP A 214 -20.38 12.91 0.41
C ASP A 214 -20.89 14.24 -0.14
N THR A 215 -21.92 14.17 -0.97
CA THR A 215 -22.61 15.35 -1.48
C THR A 215 -24.10 15.36 -1.19
N ILE A 216 -24.59 16.53 -0.78
CA ILE A 216 -26.01 16.82 -0.59
C ILE A 216 -26.63 17.57 -1.78
N ALA A 217 -25.88 17.74 -2.87
CA ALA A 217 -26.34 18.46 -4.06
C ALA A 217 -27.60 17.83 -4.69
N MET A 218 -27.87 16.55 -4.43
CA MET A 218 -29.01 15.79 -4.97
C MET A 218 -30.18 15.67 -3.98
N SER A 219 -30.24 16.50 -2.94
CA SER A 219 -31.29 16.50 -1.87
C SER A 219 -31.27 15.30 -0.92
N GLN A 220 -30.50 14.25 -1.22
CA GLN A 220 -30.11 13.19 -0.30
C GLN A 220 -28.58 13.13 -0.25
N PRO A 221 -27.97 12.78 0.89
CA PRO A 221 -26.54 12.52 0.98
C PRO A 221 -26.16 11.34 0.08
N HIS A 222 -25.13 11.52 -0.73
CA HIS A 222 -24.56 10.47 -1.56
C HIS A 222 -23.05 10.46 -1.38
N LEU A 223 -22.54 9.36 -0.84
CA LEU A 223 -21.12 9.05 -0.85
C LEU A 223 -20.75 8.51 -2.23
N ILE A 224 -19.81 9.18 -2.90
CA ILE A 224 -19.40 8.87 -4.26
C ILE A 224 -17.89 8.62 -4.30
N ASP A 225 -17.47 7.56 -5.00
CA ASP A 225 -16.07 7.24 -5.24
C ASP A 225 -15.47 8.15 -6.32
N TYR A 226 -14.28 8.67 -6.04
CA TYR A 226 -13.49 9.51 -6.91
C TYR A 226 -12.02 9.09 -6.87
N VAL A 227 -11.29 9.49 -7.92
CA VAL A 227 -9.84 9.32 -8.02
C VAL A 227 -9.21 10.69 -8.29
N LEU A 228 -8.32 11.12 -7.40
CA LEU A 228 -7.47 12.29 -7.58
C LEU A 228 -6.17 11.84 -8.25
N ASN A 229 -5.82 12.41 -9.40
CA ASN A 229 -4.54 12.13 -10.05
C ASN A 229 -3.63 13.35 -9.90
N PHE A 230 -2.56 13.18 -9.14
CA PHE A 230 -1.53 14.20 -8.95
C PHE A 230 -0.43 14.03 -10.00
N ASP A 231 -0.01 15.14 -10.63
CA ASP A 231 1.11 15.14 -11.58
C ASP A 231 2.38 15.64 -10.89
N ALA A 232 3.17 14.71 -10.34
CA ALA A 232 4.42 15.01 -9.65
C ALA A 232 5.40 15.84 -10.49
N GLN A 233 5.35 15.78 -11.83
CA GLN A 233 6.23 16.56 -12.70
C GLN A 233 5.92 18.06 -12.69
N THR A 234 4.73 18.44 -12.18
CA THR A 234 4.27 19.82 -12.11
C THR A 234 4.49 20.46 -10.73
N LEU A 235 5.04 19.70 -9.78
CA LEU A 235 5.29 20.18 -8.41
C LEU A 235 6.20 21.41 -8.44
N THR A 236 5.69 22.53 -7.93
CA THR A 236 6.39 23.81 -7.92
C THR A 236 6.31 24.42 -6.53
N ALA A 237 7.47 24.71 -5.91
CA ALA A 237 7.54 25.43 -4.64
C ALA A 237 6.92 26.84 -4.76
N LYS A 238 6.23 27.31 -3.73
CA LYS A 238 5.68 28.66 -3.65
C LYS A 238 6.72 29.73 -3.32
#